data_AF-A0A1P8RSM7-F1
#
_entry.id   AF-A0A1P8RSM7-F1
#
_cell.length_a   1.000
_cell.length_b   1.000
_cell.length_c   1.000
_cell.angle_alpha   90.00
_cell.angle_beta   90.00
_cell.angle_gamma   90.00
#
_symmetry.space_group_name_H-M   'P 1'
#
loop_
_entity.id
_entity.type
_entity.pdbx_description
1 polymer ?
#
loop_
_entity_poly.entity_id
_entity_poly.type
_entity_poly.pdbx_seq_one_letter_code
_entity_poly.pdbx_strand_id
1 'polypeptide(L)'
;MNETLNIEERKPIWIALSDFYLDTELQESDFRHIAFKIIESPYSFEKVKEINKYEVFPVLQPNLMSVAGEWAGFDEKWLVDSITESLAKRNAVKKIGIGSSYLTLKWMCKDYWEKLEKVYQELKSNPESYIVTCKELWKSNIEPFEYLENKPELQNKLERIALNHKNRNKLSDFYQYLQEGQYWINLWTAYFLLEVFKLKKSDKLIGLNNEAGIIDFCIETVEKNQPYLEKEIAKSNCEKWIKNKKTAYNNGYK
;
A
#
# COMPACT_ATOMS: atom_id res chain seq x y z
N MET A 1 8.69 -23.96 14.75
CA MET A 1 9.53 -23.65 13.58
C MET A 1 10.07 -22.25 13.78
N ASN A 2 11.40 -22.06 13.86
CA ASN A 2 11.99 -20.74 13.79
C ASN A 2 11.84 -20.28 12.33
N GLU A 3 10.77 -19.55 12.03
CA GLU A 3 10.73 -18.78 10.79
C GLU A 3 11.93 -17.83 10.80
N THR A 4 12.84 -18.01 9.85
CA THR A 4 13.89 -17.03 9.55
C THR A 4 13.22 -15.73 9.17
N LEU A 5 13.59 -14.64 9.85
CA LEU A 5 13.07 -13.31 9.59
C LEU A 5 13.35 -12.89 8.14
N ASN A 6 12.30 -12.65 7.36
CA ASN A 6 12.42 -12.10 6.01
C ASN A 6 12.35 -10.57 6.08
N ILE A 7 13.49 -9.90 5.91
CA ILE A 7 13.59 -8.43 5.99
C ILE A 7 12.77 -7.75 4.89
N GLU A 8 12.74 -8.32 3.68
CA GLU A 8 12.01 -7.74 2.55
C GLU A 8 10.50 -7.72 2.80
N GLU A 9 9.96 -8.76 3.45
CA GLU A 9 8.55 -8.78 3.84
C GLU A 9 8.25 -7.89 5.07
N ARG A 10 9.23 -7.74 5.97
CA ARG A 10 9.09 -6.95 7.20
C ARG A 10 9.19 -5.45 6.96
N LYS A 11 10.08 -5.02 6.06
CA LYS A 11 10.36 -3.61 5.78
C LYS A 11 9.10 -2.78 5.51
N PRO A 12 8.16 -3.19 4.61
CA PRO A 12 6.94 -2.42 4.36
C PRO A 12 6.05 -2.25 5.59
N ILE A 13 6.02 -3.25 6.48
CA ILE A 13 5.25 -3.21 7.72
C ILE A 13 5.94 -2.33 8.76
N TRP A 14 7.27 -2.38 8.87
CA TRP A 14 8.01 -1.51 9.77
C TRP A 14 7.84 -0.04 9.41
N ILE A 15 7.95 0.30 8.11
CA ILE A 15 7.73 1.66 7.61
C ILE A 15 6.31 2.12 7.93
N ALA A 16 5.30 1.34 7.53
CA ALA A 16 3.90 1.72 7.76
C ALA A 16 3.55 1.87 9.26
N LEU A 17 4.10 1.01 10.12
CA LEU A 17 3.88 1.13 11.56
C LEU A 17 4.71 2.25 12.21
N SER A 18 5.75 2.76 11.56
CA SER A 18 6.58 3.83 12.11
C SER A 18 5.80 5.13 12.29
N ASP A 19 4.78 5.35 11.45
CA ASP A 19 3.86 6.49 11.51
C ASP A 19 3.13 6.59 12.85
N PHE A 20 2.93 5.48 13.56
CA PHE A 20 2.32 5.49 14.91
C PHE A 20 3.18 6.19 15.94
N TYR A 21 4.46 6.42 15.65
CA TYR A 21 5.46 6.96 16.55
C TYR A 21 5.94 8.36 16.15
N LEU A 22 5.32 8.99 15.16
CA LEU A 22 5.59 10.38 14.79
C LEU A 22 4.89 11.35 15.74
N ASP A 23 5.48 12.54 15.90
CA ASP A 23 4.91 13.66 16.65
C ASP A 23 3.87 14.43 15.80
N THR A 24 2.96 13.67 15.16
CA THR A 24 1.89 14.16 14.29
C THR A 24 0.64 13.29 14.41
N GLU A 25 -0.55 13.88 14.22
CA GLU A 25 -1.81 13.13 14.24
C GLU A 25 -2.12 12.48 12.89
N LEU A 26 -2.29 11.16 12.89
CA LEU A 26 -2.66 10.40 11.70
C LEU A 26 -4.10 10.65 11.28
N GLN A 27 -4.29 10.81 9.98
CA GLN A 27 -5.57 10.99 9.29
C GLN A 27 -6.15 9.66 8.83
N GLU A 28 -7.42 9.65 8.41
CA GLU A 28 -8.11 8.45 7.91
C GLU A 28 -7.38 7.81 6.71
N SER A 29 -6.79 8.62 5.84
CA SER A 29 -5.97 8.16 4.71
C SER A 29 -4.77 7.33 5.16
N ASP A 30 -4.16 7.70 6.29
CA ASP A 30 -2.94 7.06 6.80
C ASP A 30 -3.30 5.69 7.36
N PHE A 31 -4.40 5.57 8.11
CA PHE A 31 -4.90 4.27 8.55
C PHE A 31 -5.27 3.35 7.38
N ARG A 32 -5.83 3.92 6.30
CA ARG A 32 -6.13 3.16 5.08
C ARG A 32 -4.86 2.69 4.39
N HIS A 33 -3.84 3.54 4.30
CA HIS A 33 -2.53 3.19 3.77
C HIS A 33 -1.90 2.04 4.57
N ILE A 34 -1.86 2.16 5.89
CA ILE A 34 -1.30 1.13 6.78
C ILE A 34 -2.07 -0.18 6.64
N ALA A 35 -3.42 -0.12 6.61
CA ALA A 35 -4.25 -1.30 6.41
C ALA A 35 -3.97 -2.01 5.06
N PHE A 36 -3.72 -1.26 3.98
CA PHE A 36 -3.32 -1.84 2.69
C PHE A 36 -2.01 -2.62 2.81
N LYS A 37 -0.98 -2.03 3.43
CA LYS A 37 0.31 -2.71 3.63
C LYS A 37 0.14 -4.01 4.43
N ILE A 38 -0.73 -4.02 5.44
CA ILE A 38 -1.04 -5.24 6.19
C ILE A 38 -1.75 -6.29 5.31
N ILE A 39 -2.78 -5.90 4.56
CA ILE A 39 -3.54 -6.80 3.70
C ILE A 39 -2.65 -7.40 2.62
N GLU A 40 -1.72 -6.65 2.06
CA GLU A 40 -0.77 -7.11 1.04
C GLU A 40 0.25 -8.09 1.61
N SER A 41 0.74 -7.84 2.84
CA SER A 41 1.73 -8.67 3.50
C SER A 41 1.27 -10.13 3.71
N PRO A 42 2.20 -11.07 3.94
CA PRO A 42 1.86 -12.43 4.33
C PRO A 42 1.38 -12.54 5.79
N TYR A 43 1.38 -11.45 6.56
CA TYR A 43 1.13 -11.47 8.00
C TYR A 43 -0.34 -11.28 8.35
N SER A 44 -0.81 -11.99 9.38
CA SER A 44 -2.11 -11.70 9.99
C SER A 44 -2.07 -10.38 10.77
N PHE A 45 -3.23 -9.81 11.06
CA PHE A 45 -3.32 -8.58 11.85
C PHE A 45 -2.72 -8.74 13.25
N GLU A 46 -2.93 -9.91 13.88
CA GLU A 46 -2.34 -10.28 15.16
C GLU A 46 -0.81 -10.37 15.05
N LYS A 47 -0.31 -10.93 13.94
CA LYS A 47 1.13 -10.99 13.70
C LYS A 47 1.72 -9.59 13.54
N VAL A 48 1.01 -8.68 12.87
CA VAL A 48 1.44 -7.27 12.77
C VAL A 48 1.44 -6.57 14.13
N LYS A 49 0.48 -6.85 15.02
CA LYS A 49 0.53 -6.38 16.42
C LYS A 49 1.76 -6.91 17.16
N GLU A 50 2.18 -8.15 16.92
CA GLU A 50 3.44 -8.69 17.47
C GLU A 50 4.68 -8.01 16.90
N ILE A 51 4.72 -7.78 15.58
CA ILE A 51 5.81 -7.06 14.89
C ILE A 51 5.95 -5.67 15.50
N ASN A 52 4.83 -4.94 15.65
CA ASN A 52 4.84 -3.64 16.31
C ASN A 52 5.46 -3.73 17.71
N LYS A 53 4.94 -4.64 18.54
CA LYS A 53 5.35 -4.77 19.94
C LYS A 53 6.84 -5.09 20.11
N TYR A 54 7.37 -6.02 19.32
CA TYR A 54 8.70 -6.59 19.56
C TYR A 54 9.79 -6.09 18.61
N GLU A 55 9.42 -5.44 17.51
CA GLU A 55 10.35 -5.00 16.46
C GLU A 55 10.37 -3.47 16.36
N VAL A 56 9.21 -2.83 16.17
CA VAL A 56 9.09 -1.37 15.93
C VAL A 56 9.10 -0.56 17.24
N PHE A 57 8.20 -0.89 18.17
CA PHE A 57 8.02 -0.20 19.45
C PHE A 57 9.35 0.01 20.23
N PRO A 58 10.23 -0.99 20.40
CA PRO A 58 11.45 -0.82 21.18
C PRO A 58 12.44 0.19 20.59
N VAL A 59 12.32 0.50 19.30
CA VAL A 59 13.17 1.46 18.60
C VAL A 59 12.56 2.86 18.60
N LEU A 60 11.26 2.96 18.37
CA LEU A 60 10.61 4.25 18.11
C LEU A 60 9.85 4.85 19.30
N GLN A 61 9.55 4.08 20.34
CA GLN A 61 8.87 4.61 21.53
C GLN A 61 9.54 5.85 22.15
N PRO A 62 10.89 5.97 22.21
CA PRO A 62 11.52 7.17 22.75
C PRO A 62 11.12 8.46 22.02
N ASN A 63 10.73 8.39 20.74
CA ASN A 63 10.30 9.55 19.97
C ASN A 63 9.05 10.21 20.57
N LEU A 64 8.08 9.39 20.97
CA LEU A 64 6.82 9.86 21.58
C LEU A 64 6.99 10.43 23.01
N MET A 65 8.17 10.24 23.62
CA MET A 65 8.51 10.80 24.93
C MET A 65 9.40 12.04 24.82
N SER A 66 9.81 12.40 23.60
CA SER A 66 10.57 13.62 23.34
C SER A 66 9.67 14.84 23.45
N VAL A 67 10.22 15.98 23.87
CA VAL A 67 9.51 17.27 23.90
C VAL A 67 9.17 17.75 22.48
N ALA A 68 10.01 17.40 21.51
CA ALA A 68 9.76 17.54 20.08
C ALA A 68 10.30 16.27 19.42
N GLY A 69 9.38 15.37 19.07
CA GLY A 69 9.75 14.14 18.36
C GLY A 69 9.98 14.40 16.88
N GLU A 70 10.50 13.39 16.17
CA GLU A 70 10.44 13.35 14.71
C GLU A 70 8.98 13.41 14.26
N TRP A 71 8.70 14.26 13.27
CA TRP A 71 7.37 14.60 12.76
C TRP A 71 7.29 14.56 11.24
N ALA A 72 8.44 14.55 10.54
CA ALA A 72 8.52 14.55 9.07
C ALA A 72 8.64 13.14 8.46
N GLY A 73 8.61 12.10 9.30
CA GLY A 73 8.86 10.71 8.89
C GLY A 73 10.27 10.25 9.25
N PHE A 74 10.44 8.95 9.44
CA PHE A 74 11.76 8.36 9.70
C PHE A 74 12.44 8.00 8.37
N ASP A 75 13.75 8.26 8.27
CA ASP A 75 14.54 7.77 7.14
C ASP A 75 14.45 6.24 7.04
N GLU A 76 14.05 5.72 5.88
CA GLU A 76 13.79 4.28 5.72
C GLU A 76 15.02 3.43 6.03
N LYS A 77 16.20 3.87 5.60
CA LYS A 77 17.43 3.12 5.79
C LYS A 77 17.78 3.07 7.26
N TRP A 78 17.74 4.21 7.94
CA TRP A 78 17.95 4.31 9.38
C TRP A 78 16.96 3.44 10.16
N LEU A 79 15.68 3.46 9.79
CA LEU A 79 14.64 2.69 10.46
C LEU A 79 14.91 1.18 10.37
N VAL A 80 15.17 0.69 9.15
CA VAL A 80 15.46 -0.73 8.90
C VAL A 80 16.73 -1.18 9.62
N ASP A 81 17.79 -0.38 9.57
CA ASP A 81 19.06 -0.69 10.24
C ASP A 81 18.88 -0.74 11.76
N SER A 82 18.17 0.25 12.34
CA SER A 82 17.94 0.34 13.79
C SER A 82 17.11 -0.83 14.33
N ILE A 83 16.06 -1.23 13.61
CA ILE A 83 15.25 -2.40 13.98
C ILE A 83 16.08 -3.68 13.87
N THR A 84 16.84 -3.85 12.78
CA THR A 84 17.69 -5.03 12.56
C THR A 84 18.75 -5.17 13.66
N GLU A 85 19.40 -4.07 14.04
CA GLU A 85 20.35 -4.07 15.16
C GLU A 85 19.69 -4.40 16.50
N SER A 86 18.50 -3.85 16.77
CA SER A 86 17.72 -4.15 17.99
C SER A 86 17.37 -5.64 18.08
N LEU A 87 17.03 -6.25 16.94
CA LEU A 87 16.73 -7.67 16.82
C LEU A 87 17.98 -8.55 16.99
N ALA A 88 19.12 -8.18 16.38
CA ALA A 88 20.38 -8.91 16.54
C ALA A 88 20.86 -8.96 18.01
N LYS A 89 20.52 -7.93 18.79
CA LYS A 89 20.85 -7.83 20.21
C LYS A 89 19.81 -8.53 21.11
N ARG A 90 18.78 -9.19 20.58
CA ARG A 90 17.62 -9.72 21.33
C ARG A 90 17.94 -11.05 22.02
N ASN A 91 17.58 -11.14 23.29
CA ASN A 91 17.59 -12.37 24.08
C ASN A 91 16.30 -12.46 24.92
N ALA A 92 16.10 -13.56 25.65
CA ALA A 92 14.89 -13.78 26.44
C ALA A 92 14.62 -12.66 27.46
N VAL A 93 15.66 -12.20 28.17
CA VAL A 93 15.55 -11.12 29.17
C VAL A 93 15.10 -9.82 28.53
N LYS A 94 15.72 -9.41 27.41
CA LYS A 94 15.33 -8.21 26.68
C LYS A 94 13.91 -8.31 26.12
N LYS A 95 13.50 -9.49 25.64
CA LYS A 95 12.12 -9.71 25.14
C LYS A 95 11.09 -9.54 26.26
N ILE A 96 11.39 -10.03 27.47
CA ILE A 96 10.54 -9.82 28.66
C ILE A 96 10.48 -8.34 29.01
N GLY A 97 11.64 -7.66 29.05
CA GLY A 97 11.71 -6.22 29.34
C GLY A 97 10.88 -5.37 28.34
N ILE A 98 10.96 -5.70 27.05
CA ILE A 98 10.09 -5.08 26.03
C ILE A 98 8.63 -5.37 26.30
N GLY A 99 8.28 -6.61 26.65
CA GLY A 99 6.93 -6.99 27.02
C GLY A 99 6.36 -6.12 28.15
N SER A 100 7.15 -5.89 29.20
CA SER A 100 6.78 -5.03 30.32
C SER A 100 6.65 -3.56 29.93
N SER A 101 7.63 -3.00 29.22
CA SER A 101 7.59 -1.61 28.74
C SER A 101 6.41 -1.36 27.79
N TYR A 102 6.11 -2.30 26.91
CA TYR A 102 4.96 -2.21 26.02
C TYR A 102 3.64 -2.16 26.81
N LEU A 103 3.50 -2.93 27.89
CA LEU A 103 2.28 -2.89 28.70
C LEU A 103 2.02 -1.52 29.31
N THR A 104 3.07 -0.79 29.70
CA THR A 104 2.96 0.53 30.32
C THR A 104 2.74 1.65 29.31
N LEU A 105 3.15 1.46 28.05
CA LEU A 105 3.20 2.53 27.04
C LEU A 105 2.30 2.28 25.82
N LYS A 106 1.71 1.08 25.68
CA LYS A 106 0.77 0.76 24.58
C LYS A 106 -0.44 1.68 24.50
N TRP A 107 -0.79 2.37 25.58
CA TRP A 107 -1.91 3.31 25.60
C TRP A 107 -1.70 4.47 24.63
N MET A 108 -0.44 4.84 24.36
CA MET A 108 -0.06 5.95 23.48
C MET A 108 -0.52 5.73 22.03
N CYS A 109 -0.55 4.48 21.57
CA CYS A 109 -1.00 4.14 20.22
C CYS A 109 -2.35 3.39 20.23
N LYS A 110 -3.06 3.35 21.36
CA LYS A 110 -4.28 2.52 21.50
C LYS A 110 -5.36 2.95 20.51
N ASP A 111 -5.64 4.24 20.43
CA ASP A 111 -6.68 4.78 19.56
C ASP A 111 -6.33 4.57 18.07
N TYR A 112 -5.05 4.61 17.72
CA TYR A 112 -4.56 4.29 16.38
C TYR A 112 -4.78 2.82 16.03
N TRP A 113 -4.56 1.89 16.96
CA TRP A 113 -4.87 0.48 16.76
C TRP A 113 -6.37 0.22 16.57
N GLU A 114 -7.23 0.91 17.33
CA GLU A 114 -8.69 0.78 17.20
C GLU A 114 -9.18 1.29 15.83
N LYS A 115 -8.70 2.47 15.39
CA LYS A 115 -8.99 3.03 14.06
C LYS A 115 -8.48 2.11 12.94
N LEU A 116 -7.23 1.65 13.05
CA LEU A 116 -6.61 0.76 12.06
C LEU A 116 -7.34 -0.59 11.96
N GLU A 117 -7.72 -1.19 13.09
CA GLU A 117 -8.45 -2.46 13.11
C GLU A 117 -9.81 -2.34 12.43
N LYS A 118 -10.53 -1.25 12.68
CA LYS A 118 -11.79 -0.96 12.00
C LYS A 118 -11.60 -0.89 10.48
N VAL A 119 -10.67 -0.07 10.00
CA VAL A 119 -10.39 0.11 8.56
C VAL A 119 -9.92 -1.22 7.93
N TYR A 120 -9.04 -1.97 8.61
CA TYR A 120 -8.59 -3.28 8.15
C TYR A 120 -9.75 -4.26 7.99
N GLN A 121 -10.65 -4.35 8.96
CA GLN A 121 -11.80 -5.25 8.89
C GLN A 121 -12.78 -4.83 7.80
N GLU A 122 -13.06 -3.53 7.66
CA GLU A 122 -13.90 -3.00 6.57
C GLU A 122 -13.33 -3.38 5.21
N LEU A 123 -12.02 -3.20 5.00
CA LEU A 123 -11.36 -3.56 3.74
C LEU A 123 -11.30 -5.06 3.49
N LYS A 124 -11.13 -5.88 4.53
CA LYS A 124 -10.99 -7.34 4.39
C LYS A 124 -12.33 -8.05 4.23
N SER A 125 -13.36 -7.58 4.94
CA SER A 125 -14.70 -8.17 4.91
C SER A 125 -15.55 -7.67 3.74
N ASN A 126 -15.20 -6.54 3.13
CA ASN A 126 -15.91 -6.02 1.98
C ASN A 126 -15.77 -6.98 0.78
N PRO A 127 -16.86 -7.63 0.33
CA PRO A 127 -16.80 -8.53 -0.83
C PRO A 127 -16.39 -7.78 -2.10
N GLU A 128 -16.59 -6.47 -2.19
CA GLU A 128 -16.16 -5.59 -3.29
C GLU A 128 -14.81 -4.89 -2.98
N SER A 129 -13.97 -5.48 -2.12
CA SER A 129 -12.67 -4.91 -1.81
C SER A 129 -11.71 -5.01 -3.00
N TYR A 130 -11.32 -3.85 -3.52
CA TYR A 130 -10.38 -3.73 -4.63
C TYR A 130 -9.05 -4.41 -4.31
N ILE A 131 -8.46 -4.11 -3.14
CA ILE A 131 -7.13 -4.58 -2.76
C ILE A 131 -7.12 -6.09 -2.49
N VAL A 132 -8.15 -6.62 -1.83
CA VAL A 132 -8.29 -8.07 -1.64
C VAL A 132 -8.39 -8.77 -3.00
N THR A 133 -9.18 -8.21 -3.92
CA THR A 133 -9.33 -8.76 -5.27
C THR A 133 -8.02 -8.68 -6.07
N CYS A 134 -7.26 -7.59 -5.99
CA CYS A 134 -5.93 -7.49 -6.58
C CYS A 134 -4.95 -8.53 -6.01
N LYS A 135 -5.00 -8.78 -4.70
CA LYS A 135 -4.19 -9.82 -4.04
C LYS A 135 -4.59 -11.23 -4.50
N GLU A 136 -5.89 -11.49 -4.69
CA GLU A 136 -6.38 -12.76 -5.24
C GLU A 136 -5.91 -12.96 -6.68
N LEU A 137 -5.98 -11.93 -7.53
CA LEU A 137 -5.45 -11.97 -8.90
C LEU A 137 -3.95 -12.27 -8.93
N TRP A 138 -3.18 -11.63 -8.06
CA TRP A 138 -1.75 -11.91 -7.92
C TRP A 138 -1.49 -13.38 -7.54
N LYS A 139 -2.21 -13.92 -6.55
CA LYS A 139 -2.10 -15.34 -6.16
C LYS A 139 -2.50 -16.30 -7.27
N SER A 140 -3.47 -15.92 -8.09
CA SER A 140 -3.90 -16.68 -9.27
C SER A 140 -3.01 -16.47 -10.49
N ASN A 141 -1.94 -15.67 -10.36
CA ASN A 141 -1.06 -15.25 -11.44
C ASN A 141 -1.84 -14.69 -12.66
N ILE A 142 -2.73 -13.73 -12.41
CA ILE A 142 -3.53 -13.05 -13.45
C ILE A 142 -3.09 -11.58 -13.52
N GLU A 143 -2.37 -11.25 -14.58
CA GLU A 143 -1.78 -9.96 -14.88
C GLU A 143 -2.77 -9.00 -15.54
N PRO A 144 -2.57 -7.68 -15.38
CA PRO A 144 -3.20 -6.71 -16.26
C PRO A 144 -2.72 -6.93 -17.70
N PHE A 145 -3.49 -6.45 -18.68
CA PHE A 145 -3.19 -6.59 -20.12
C PHE A 145 -3.23 -8.02 -20.68
N GLU A 146 -3.59 -9.03 -19.88
CA GLU A 146 -4.03 -10.32 -20.38
C GLU A 146 -5.47 -10.20 -20.91
N TYR A 147 -5.60 -9.95 -22.22
CA TYR A 147 -6.89 -9.88 -22.90
C TYR A 147 -7.47 -11.30 -23.08
N LEU A 148 -8.03 -11.84 -22.01
CA LEU A 148 -8.64 -13.16 -21.97
C LEU A 148 -10.04 -13.13 -22.61
N GLU A 149 -10.31 -14.01 -23.57
CA GLU A 149 -11.63 -14.13 -24.21
C GLU A 149 -12.74 -14.43 -23.17
N ASN A 150 -12.42 -15.27 -22.18
CA ASN A 150 -13.23 -15.49 -20.99
C ASN A 150 -12.57 -14.80 -19.80
N LYS A 151 -12.93 -13.53 -19.56
CA LYS A 151 -12.43 -12.76 -18.40
C LYS A 151 -12.72 -13.53 -17.10
N PRO A 152 -11.69 -13.86 -16.29
CA PRO A 152 -11.88 -14.43 -14.97
C PRO A 152 -12.81 -13.56 -14.13
N GLU A 153 -13.61 -14.19 -13.26
CA GLU A 153 -14.56 -13.48 -12.37
C GLU A 153 -13.88 -12.34 -11.60
N LEU A 154 -12.63 -12.55 -11.18
CA LEU A 154 -11.81 -11.57 -10.48
C LEU A 154 -11.52 -10.31 -11.30
N GLN A 155 -11.28 -10.41 -12.61
CA GLN A 155 -11.09 -9.23 -13.47
C GLN A 155 -12.39 -8.45 -13.65
N ASN A 156 -13.51 -9.16 -13.86
CA ASN A 156 -14.84 -8.54 -13.96
C ASN A 156 -15.22 -7.83 -12.66
N LYS A 157 -14.80 -8.38 -11.52
CA LYS A 157 -14.99 -7.76 -10.21
C LYS A 157 -14.21 -6.46 -10.07
N LEU A 158 -12.91 -6.40 -10.44
CA LEU A 158 -12.17 -5.14 -10.44
C LEU A 158 -12.80 -4.09 -11.36
N GLU A 159 -13.23 -4.50 -12.55
CA GLU A 159 -13.92 -3.61 -13.50
C GLU A 159 -15.22 -3.06 -12.91
N ARG A 160 -16.03 -3.91 -12.24
CA ARG A 160 -17.24 -3.49 -11.53
C ARG A 160 -16.94 -2.49 -10.42
N ILE A 161 -15.89 -2.72 -9.64
CA ILE A 161 -15.47 -1.79 -8.57
C ILE A 161 -15.07 -0.43 -9.16
N ALA A 162 -14.23 -0.43 -10.19
CA ALA A 162 -13.83 0.80 -10.88
C ALA A 162 -15.03 1.55 -11.48
N LEU A 163 -15.95 0.84 -12.13
CA LEU A 163 -17.19 1.43 -12.67
C LEU A 163 -18.09 2.01 -11.57
N ASN A 164 -18.19 1.35 -10.41
CA ASN A 164 -18.96 1.86 -9.28
C ASN A 164 -18.36 3.18 -8.73
N HIS A 165 -17.03 3.23 -8.57
CA HIS A 165 -16.35 4.48 -8.20
C HIS A 165 -16.56 5.59 -9.21
N LYS A 166 -16.42 5.29 -10.51
CA LYS A 166 -16.73 6.25 -11.58
C LYS A 166 -18.16 6.76 -11.50
N ASN A 167 -19.14 5.87 -11.40
CA ASN A 167 -20.56 6.23 -11.42
C ASN A 167 -20.98 7.05 -10.19
N ARG A 168 -20.26 6.90 -9.07
CA ARG A 168 -20.46 7.70 -7.84
C ARG A 168 -19.61 8.97 -7.79
N ASN A 169 -18.90 9.32 -8.88
CA ASN A 169 -17.95 10.44 -8.94
C ASN A 169 -16.86 10.37 -7.84
N LYS A 170 -16.41 9.16 -7.50
CA LYS A 170 -15.39 8.90 -6.48
C LYS A 170 -14.01 8.62 -7.11
N LEU A 171 -13.55 9.52 -7.99
CA LEU A 171 -12.24 9.43 -8.63
C LEU A 171 -11.10 9.50 -7.59
N SER A 172 -11.21 10.42 -6.63
CA SER A 172 -10.22 10.58 -5.56
C SER A 172 -10.06 9.34 -4.71
N ASP A 173 -11.18 8.69 -4.38
CA ASP A 173 -11.17 7.48 -3.57
C ASP A 173 -10.51 6.30 -4.31
N PHE A 174 -10.52 6.33 -5.65
CA PHE A 174 -9.96 5.26 -6.49
C PHE A 174 -8.48 5.46 -6.78
N TYR A 175 -8.02 6.68 -7.12
CA TYR A 175 -6.58 6.88 -7.34
C TYR A 175 -5.75 6.72 -6.07
N GLN A 176 -6.37 6.77 -4.88
CA GLN A 176 -5.72 6.42 -3.61
C GLN A 176 -5.26 4.96 -3.55
N TYR A 177 -5.65 4.08 -4.49
CA TYR A 177 -5.05 2.75 -4.60
C TYR A 177 -3.65 2.77 -5.25
N LEU A 178 -3.23 3.89 -5.85
CA LEU A 178 -1.83 4.08 -6.27
C LEU A 178 -0.96 4.28 -5.02
N GLN A 179 -0.02 3.36 -4.79
CA GLN A 179 0.78 3.29 -3.57
C GLN A 179 2.25 3.01 -3.89
N GLU A 180 3.16 3.68 -3.20
CA GLU A 180 4.59 3.43 -3.39
C GLU A 180 4.97 1.98 -3.03
N GLY A 181 5.85 1.39 -3.84
CA GLY A 181 6.33 0.01 -3.67
C GLY A 181 5.35 -1.09 -4.06
N GLN A 182 4.14 -0.77 -4.56
CA GLN A 182 3.11 -1.77 -4.90
C GLN A 182 2.87 -1.89 -6.41
N TYR A 183 3.86 -2.39 -7.14
CA TYR A 183 3.80 -2.43 -8.62
C TYR A 183 2.53 -3.11 -9.15
N TRP A 184 2.09 -4.22 -8.55
CA TRP A 184 0.96 -5.00 -9.05
C TRP A 184 -0.37 -4.26 -8.96
N ILE A 185 -0.67 -3.72 -7.77
CA ILE A 185 -1.90 -2.94 -7.54
C ILE A 185 -1.85 -1.64 -8.35
N ASN A 186 -0.67 -1.02 -8.45
CA ASN A 186 -0.48 0.18 -9.25
C ASN A 186 -0.76 -0.06 -10.74
N LEU A 187 -0.33 -1.20 -11.30
CA LEU A 187 -0.61 -1.54 -12.69
C LEU A 187 -2.11 -1.67 -12.95
N TRP A 188 -2.83 -2.42 -12.10
CA TRP A 188 -4.29 -2.55 -12.20
C TRP A 188 -5.01 -1.20 -12.01
N THR A 189 -4.55 -0.40 -11.04
CA THR A 189 -5.17 0.90 -10.73
C THR A 189 -4.97 1.88 -11.88
N ALA A 190 -3.75 2.00 -12.41
CA ALA A 190 -3.43 2.84 -13.55
C ALA A 190 -4.19 2.41 -14.81
N TYR A 191 -4.28 1.10 -15.06
CA TYR A 191 -5.08 0.55 -16.16
C TYR A 191 -6.54 1.00 -16.05
N PHE A 192 -7.20 0.77 -14.91
CA PHE A 192 -8.61 1.15 -14.75
C PHE A 192 -8.83 2.65 -14.71
N LEU A 193 -7.91 3.45 -14.16
CA LEU A 193 -7.97 4.91 -14.24
C LEU A 193 -8.03 5.38 -15.70
N LEU A 194 -7.20 4.81 -16.58
CA LEU A 194 -7.08 5.21 -17.98
C LEU A 194 -8.11 4.56 -18.92
N GLU A 195 -8.73 3.45 -18.52
CA GLU A 195 -9.78 2.77 -19.31
C GLU A 195 -11.20 3.15 -18.89
N VAL A 196 -11.43 3.28 -17.58
CA VAL A 196 -12.78 3.43 -17.04
C VAL A 196 -13.11 4.91 -16.83
N PHE A 197 -12.20 5.71 -16.28
CA PHE A 197 -12.52 7.08 -15.88
C PHE A 197 -12.41 8.07 -17.05
N LYS A 198 -13.29 9.07 -17.08
CA LYS A 198 -13.25 10.17 -18.06
C LYS A 198 -12.31 11.27 -17.57
N LEU A 199 -11.00 11.03 -17.67
CA LEU A 199 -9.96 11.94 -17.19
C LEU A 199 -9.74 13.11 -18.16
N LYS A 200 -9.48 14.29 -17.58
CA LYS A 200 -9.01 15.50 -18.27
C LYS A 200 -7.53 15.73 -17.97
N LYS A 201 -6.84 16.44 -18.86
CA LYS A 201 -5.43 16.82 -18.67
C LYS A 201 -5.20 17.68 -17.41
N SER A 202 -6.23 18.41 -16.98
CA SER A 202 -6.19 19.23 -15.76
C SER A 202 -6.36 18.43 -14.46
N ASP A 203 -6.77 17.16 -14.54
CA ASP A 203 -7.04 16.36 -13.34
C ASP A 203 -5.73 15.96 -12.67
N LYS A 204 -5.64 16.21 -11.36
CA LYS A 204 -4.44 16.00 -10.55
C LYS A 204 -4.68 14.99 -9.44
N LEU A 205 -3.60 14.37 -8.96
CA LEU A 205 -3.60 13.43 -7.84
C LEU A 205 -3.65 14.18 -6.49
N ILE A 206 -4.71 14.95 -6.25
CA ILE A 206 -4.84 15.76 -5.03
C ILE A 206 -4.81 14.86 -3.79
N GLY A 207 -3.93 15.21 -2.84
CA GLY A 207 -3.72 14.46 -1.60
C GLY A 207 -2.78 13.25 -1.73
N LEU A 208 -2.27 12.95 -2.93
CA LEU A 208 -1.27 11.90 -3.14
C LEU A 208 0.01 12.49 -3.77
N ASN A 209 -0.15 13.21 -4.88
CA ASN A 209 0.87 14.06 -5.48
C ASN A 209 0.19 15.25 -6.16
N ASN A 210 0.12 16.38 -5.45
CA ASN A 210 -0.63 17.56 -5.88
C ASN A 210 -0.09 18.20 -7.17
N GLU A 211 1.15 17.90 -7.55
CA GLU A 211 1.80 18.45 -8.74
C GLU A 211 1.59 17.54 -9.96
N ALA A 212 1.40 16.24 -9.75
CA ALA A 212 1.25 15.26 -10.81
C ALA A 212 -0.16 15.23 -11.42
N GLY A 213 -0.22 15.26 -12.76
CA GLY A 213 -1.42 14.96 -13.52
C GLY A 213 -1.72 13.46 -13.49
N ILE A 214 -3.00 13.07 -13.35
CA ILE A 214 -3.39 11.66 -13.21
C ILE A 214 -2.95 10.84 -14.42
N ILE A 215 -3.13 11.37 -15.63
CA ILE A 215 -2.83 10.65 -16.88
C ILE A 215 -1.33 10.34 -16.98
N ASP A 216 -0.49 11.37 -16.87
CA ASP A 216 0.95 11.24 -17.01
C ASP A 216 1.52 10.32 -15.93
N PHE A 217 1.09 10.50 -14.68
CA PHE A 217 1.48 9.63 -13.57
C PHE A 217 1.10 8.16 -13.81
N CYS A 218 -0.11 7.89 -14.31
CA CYS A 218 -0.54 6.51 -14.60
C CYS A 218 0.28 5.88 -15.73
N ILE A 219 0.59 6.63 -16.79
CA ILE A 219 1.43 6.13 -17.88
C ILE A 219 2.84 5.83 -17.38
N GLU A 220 3.47 6.76 -16.66
CA GLU A 220 4.80 6.57 -16.07
C GLU A 220 4.83 5.38 -15.09
N THR A 221 3.76 5.23 -14.31
CA THR A 221 3.58 4.08 -13.41
C THR A 221 3.56 2.77 -14.19
N VAL A 222 2.81 2.68 -15.29
CA VAL A 222 2.78 1.47 -16.11
C VAL A 222 4.14 1.23 -16.78
N GLU A 223 4.79 2.27 -17.30
CA GLU A 223 6.11 2.17 -17.94
C GLU A 223 7.20 1.71 -16.98
N LYS A 224 7.20 2.21 -15.75
CA LYS A 224 8.15 1.82 -14.70
C LYS A 224 7.97 0.36 -14.28
N ASN A 225 6.72 -0.12 -14.26
CA ASN A 225 6.38 -1.41 -13.66
C ASN A 225 6.13 -2.54 -14.67
N GLN A 226 5.98 -2.25 -15.98
CA GLN A 226 5.83 -3.28 -17.01
C GLN A 226 6.95 -4.35 -17.03
N PRO A 227 8.22 -4.09 -16.64
CA PRO A 227 9.25 -5.14 -16.61
C PRO A 227 8.96 -6.24 -15.57
N TYR A 228 8.08 -5.98 -14.59
CA TYR A 228 7.68 -6.95 -13.57
C TYR A 228 6.50 -7.85 -14.01
N LEU A 229 5.91 -7.61 -15.18
CA LEU A 229 4.99 -8.57 -15.77
C LEU A 229 5.77 -9.84 -16.10
N GLU A 230 5.25 -11.01 -15.75
CA GLU A 230 5.88 -12.31 -16.01
C GLU A 230 5.52 -12.82 -17.40
N LYS A 231 4.29 -12.58 -17.88
CA LYS A 231 3.79 -13.17 -19.12
C LYS A 231 4.12 -12.32 -20.35
N GLU A 232 4.77 -12.94 -21.32
CA GLU A 232 5.15 -12.29 -22.59
C GLU A 232 3.96 -11.68 -23.35
N ILE A 233 2.79 -12.33 -23.29
CA ILE A 233 1.57 -11.78 -23.90
C ILE A 233 1.11 -10.49 -23.21
N ALA A 234 1.18 -10.42 -21.88
CA ALA A 234 0.83 -9.24 -21.11
C ALA A 234 1.82 -8.09 -21.39
N LYS A 235 3.13 -8.39 -21.43
CA LYS A 235 4.16 -7.42 -21.83
C LYS A 235 3.89 -6.81 -23.21
N SER A 236 3.69 -7.65 -24.23
CA SER A 236 3.44 -7.18 -25.60
C SER A 236 2.16 -6.35 -25.69
N ASN A 237 1.11 -6.74 -24.97
CA ASN A 237 -0.14 -5.99 -24.92
C ASN A 237 0.02 -4.65 -24.19
N CYS A 238 0.78 -4.64 -23.08
CA CYS A 238 1.11 -3.44 -22.31
C CYS A 238 1.86 -2.41 -23.16
N GLU A 239 2.90 -2.82 -23.90
CA GLU A 239 3.67 -1.93 -24.80
C GLU A 239 2.77 -1.28 -25.87
N LYS A 240 1.94 -2.08 -26.53
CA LYS A 240 0.96 -1.57 -27.52
C LYS A 240 -0.03 -0.61 -26.86
N TRP A 241 -0.50 -0.96 -25.67
CA TRP A 241 -1.46 -0.16 -24.90
C TRP A 241 -0.86 1.21 -24.52
N ILE A 242 0.37 1.25 -23.99
CA ILE A 242 1.08 2.50 -23.67
C ILE A 242 1.19 3.39 -24.90
N LYS A 243 1.64 2.83 -26.04
CA LYS A 243 1.78 3.58 -27.30
C LYS A 243 0.46 4.19 -27.75
N ASN A 244 -0.62 3.42 -27.66
CA ASN A 244 -1.96 3.88 -28.02
C ASN A 244 -2.44 4.99 -27.09
N LYS A 245 -2.24 4.87 -25.77
CA LYS A 245 -2.61 5.90 -24.80
C LYS A 245 -1.83 7.19 -25.02
N LYS A 246 -0.50 7.13 -25.14
CA LYS A 246 0.34 8.30 -25.44
C LYS A 246 -0.10 9.00 -26.73
N THR A 247 -0.40 8.24 -27.78
CA THR A 247 -0.89 8.79 -29.05
C THR A 247 -2.24 9.48 -28.89
N ALA A 248 -3.20 8.84 -28.20
CA ALA A 248 -4.52 9.40 -27.97
C ALA A 248 -4.46 10.71 -27.15
N TYR A 249 -3.65 10.77 -26.11
CA TYR A 249 -3.51 11.96 -25.27
C TYR A 249 -2.69 13.09 -25.90
N ASN A 250 -1.71 12.76 -26.76
CA ASN A 250 -0.97 13.77 -27.53
C ASN A 250 -1.80 14.36 -28.67
N ASN A 251 -2.70 13.57 -29.28
CA ASN A 251 -3.48 13.98 -30.45
C ASN A 251 -4.89 14.52 -30.10
N GLY A 252 -5.36 14.39 -28.86
CA GLY A 252 -6.71 14.77 -28.47
C GLY A 252 -6.75 15.41 -27.10
N TYR A 253 -6.54 16.72 -27.06
CA TYR A 253 -7.26 17.75 -26.27
C TYR A 253 -6.67 19.13 -26.65
N LYS A 254 -7.12 19.68 -27.78
CA LYS A 254 -7.29 21.13 -27.91
C LYS A 254 -8.61 21.50 -27.28
#